data_AF-A0AA40WBK1-F1
#
_entry.id   AF-A0AA40WBK1-F1
#
_cell.length_a   1.000
_cell.length_b   1.000
_cell.length_c   1.000
_cell.angle_alpha   90.00
_cell.angle_beta   90.00
_cell.angle_gamma   90.00
#
_symmetry.space_group_name_H-M   'P 1'
#
loop_
_entity.id
_entity.type
_entity.pdbx_description
1 polymer ?
#
loop_
_entity_poly.entity_id
_entity_poly.type
_entity_poly.pdbx_seq_one_letter_code
_entity_poly.pdbx_strand_id
1 'polypeptide(L)'
;MSENEIKEERSERPEQGDLSAEMEGKPQRKQNKYKKKVCRFTADPELAKQINYKNIELLERFITNRGKIIPRRITGTSARYQRVLAREIRKARSIGLLPYKVN
;
A
#
# COMPACT_ATOMS: atom_id res chain seq x y z
N MET A 1 -62.92 33.25 -10.36
CA MET A 1 -64.11 32.51 -10.81
C MET A 1 -64.04 32.43 -12.32
N SER A 2 -64.53 31.32 -12.87
CA SER A 2 -64.47 30.87 -14.28
C SER A 2 -63.10 30.37 -14.73
N GLU A 3 -62.85 29.05 -14.67
CA GLU A 3 -63.23 28.04 -15.69
C GLU A 3 -62.12 27.99 -16.76
N ASN A 4 -61.62 26.89 -17.31
CA ASN A 4 -61.87 25.46 -17.28
C ASN A 4 -60.58 24.87 -17.91
N GLU A 5 -59.96 23.83 -17.36
CA GLU A 5 -60.26 22.42 -17.62
C GLU A 5 -59.97 22.00 -19.08
N ILE A 6 -59.49 20.75 -19.23
CA ILE A 6 -59.48 19.93 -20.47
C ILE A 6 -58.19 20.13 -21.32
N LYS A 7 -57.40 19.11 -21.73
CA LYS A 7 -57.71 17.71 -22.08
C LYS A 7 -56.46 16.83 -22.00
N GLU A 8 -56.67 15.58 -21.66
CA GLU A 8 -55.80 14.45 -22.02
C GLU A 8 -55.45 14.48 -23.50
N GLU A 9 -54.17 14.25 -23.84
CA GLU A 9 -53.86 13.55 -25.08
C GLU A 9 -52.75 12.53 -24.85
N ARG A 10 -53.18 11.28 -24.91
CA ARG A 10 -52.42 10.05 -24.91
C ARG A 10 -51.85 9.87 -26.31
N SER A 11 -50.56 10.10 -26.50
CA SER A 11 -49.85 9.66 -27.72
C SER A 11 -48.69 8.76 -27.32
N GLU A 12 -49.01 7.47 -27.29
CA GLU A 12 -48.17 6.32 -27.64
C GLU A 12 -46.67 6.38 -27.29
N ARG A 13 -46.30 5.59 -26.28
CA ARG A 13 -44.92 5.24 -25.96
C ARG A 13 -44.37 4.36 -27.10
N PRO A 14 -43.35 4.79 -27.86
CA PRO A 14 -42.69 3.88 -28.79
C PRO A 14 -41.89 2.85 -27.98
N GLU A 15 -42.23 1.58 -28.19
CA GLU A 15 -41.43 0.45 -27.73
C GLU A 15 -40.27 0.19 -28.71
N GLN A 16 -39.12 -0.10 -28.11
CA GLN A 16 -37.98 -0.84 -28.67
C GLN A 16 -36.92 -0.06 -29.44
N GLY A 17 -35.68 -0.42 -29.10
CA GLY A 17 -34.44 0.29 -29.40
C GLY A 17 -33.31 -0.23 -28.51
N ASP A 18 -33.21 -1.55 -28.42
CA ASP A 18 -32.10 -2.34 -27.90
C ASP A 18 -30.85 -2.00 -28.70
N LEU A 19 -30.07 -1.06 -28.19
CA LEU A 19 -28.71 -0.79 -28.64
C LEU A 19 -27.76 -1.05 -27.48
N SER A 20 -27.35 -2.31 -27.43
CA SER A 20 -26.07 -2.75 -26.91
C SER A 20 -24.92 -1.85 -27.34
N ALA A 21 -23.91 -1.74 -26.45
CA ALA A 21 -22.58 -1.13 -26.62
C ALA A 21 -22.53 0.37 -26.23
N GLU A 22 -21.57 0.89 -25.44
CA GLU A 22 -20.14 0.63 -25.48
C GLU A 22 -19.41 0.91 -24.14
N MET A 23 -18.61 -0.09 -23.75
CA MET A 23 -17.28 -0.03 -23.11
C MET A 23 -16.99 0.91 -21.93
N GLU A 24 -16.89 0.28 -20.76
CA GLU A 24 -16.07 0.70 -19.63
C GLU A 24 -14.63 1.08 -20.03
N GLY A 25 -14.30 2.36 -19.94
CA GLY A 25 -12.91 2.83 -19.89
C GLY A 25 -12.34 2.76 -18.47
N LYS A 26 -12.11 1.55 -17.92
CA LYS A 26 -11.35 1.43 -16.67
C LYS A 26 -9.94 2.00 -16.88
N PRO A 27 -9.46 2.98 -16.08
CA PRO A 27 -8.13 3.53 -16.27
C PRO A 27 -7.10 2.41 -16.08
N GLN A 28 -6.40 2.10 -17.17
CA GLN A 28 -5.35 1.08 -17.17
C GLN A 28 -4.31 1.46 -16.12
N ARG A 29 -4.30 0.73 -15.00
CA ARG A 29 -3.26 0.83 -13.98
C ARG A 29 -1.93 0.56 -14.68
N LYS A 30 -1.18 1.63 -14.97
CA LYS A 30 0.21 1.55 -15.45
C LYS A 30 0.97 0.67 -14.47
N GLN A 31 1.18 -0.59 -14.86
CA GLN A 31 1.87 -1.55 -14.01
C GLN A 31 3.30 -1.05 -13.86
N ASN A 32 3.60 -0.54 -12.68
CA ASN A 32 4.87 0.08 -12.40
C ASN A 32 5.95 -1.01 -12.53
N LYS A 33 6.77 -0.90 -13.57
CA LYS A 33 7.75 -1.90 -14.04
C LYS A 33 8.99 -1.96 -13.13
N TYR A 34 8.80 -1.79 -11.83
CA TYR A 34 9.87 -1.97 -10.86
C TYR A 34 10.16 -3.46 -10.76
N LYS A 35 11.33 -3.88 -11.27
CA LYS A 35 11.88 -5.22 -11.02
C LYS A 35 11.75 -5.51 -9.52
N LYS A 36 11.07 -6.60 -9.17
CA LYS A 36 10.88 -7.02 -7.78
C LYS A 36 12.27 -7.32 -7.21
N LYS A 37 12.81 -6.44 -6.38
CA LYS A 37 14.02 -6.74 -5.59
C LYS A 37 13.70 -7.94 -4.70
N VAL A 38 14.51 -9.00 -4.81
CA VAL A 38 14.39 -10.17 -3.94
C VAL A 38 14.80 -9.76 -2.53
N CYS A 39 13.98 -10.10 -1.54
CA CYS A 39 14.25 -9.77 -0.15
C CYS A 39 15.36 -10.68 0.39
N ARG A 40 16.42 -10.09 0.96
CA ARG A 40 17.56 -10.84 1.55
C ARG A 40 17.11 -11.87 2.59
N PHE A 41 16.17 -11.50 3.46
CA PHE A 41 15.61 -12.40 4.47
C PHE A 41 14.71 -13.51 3.91
N THR A 42 14.25 -13.38 2.67
CA THR A 42 13.47 -14.43 2.00
C THR A 42 14.38 -15.39 1.26
N ALA A 43 15.53 -14.92 0.77
CA ALA A 43 16.58 -15.77 0.22
C ALA A 43 17.27 -16.58 1.32
N ASP A 44 17.54 -15.97 2.48
CA ASP A 44 18.24 -16.59 3.60
C ASP A 44 17.35 -16.65 4.86
N PRO A 45 16.63 -17.76 5.11
CA PRO A 45 15.76 -17.91 6.27
C PRO A 45 16.48 -17.85 7.62
N GLU A 46 17.74 -18.30 7.68
CA GLU A 46 18.54 -18.27 8.92
C GLU A 46 18.81 -16.83 9.37
N LEU A 47 19.10 -15.94 8.42
CA LEU A 47 19.26 -14.52 8.70
C LEU A 47 17.95 -13.89 9.21
N ALA A 48 16.80 -14.38 8.74
CA ALA A 48 15.51 -13.89 9.18
C ALA A 48 15.20 -14.25 10.64
N LYS A 49 15.66 -15.42 11.11
CA LYS A 49 15.54 -15.85 12.51
C LYS A 49 16.37 -14.99 13.46
N GLN A 50 17.48 -14.44 12.97
CA GLN A 50 18.37 -13.57 13.73
C GLN A 50 17.83 -12.13 13.91
N ILE A 51 16.64 -11.79 13.39
CA ILE A 51 16.03 -10.47 13.60
C ILE A 51 15.54 -10.37 15.06
N ASN A 52 16.40 -9.84 15.92
CA ASN A 52 16.13 -9.62 17.34
C ASN A 52 16.68 -8.24 17.78
N TYR A 53 16.02 -7.60 18.74
CA TYR A 53 16.46 -6.33 19.33
C TYR A 53 17.86 -6.39 19.98
N LYS A 54 18.31 -7.58 20.39
CA LYS A 54 19.66 -7.81 20.93
C LYS A 54 20.76 -7.76 19.86
N ASN A 55 20.43 -8.01 18.60
CA ASN A 55 21.39 -8.06 17.51
C ASN A 55 21.55 -6.68 16.88
N ILE A 56 22.35 -5.84 17.52
CA ILE A 56 22.55 -4.43 17.16
C ILE A 56 23.13 -4.30 15.75
N GLU A 57 24.18 -5.07 15.43
CA GLU A 57 24.86 -5.03 14.12
C GLU A 57 23.94 -5.28 12.93
N LEU A 58 22.91 -6.12 13.11
CA LEU A 58 21.93 -6.40 12.07
C LEU A 58 20.96 -5.23 11.93
N LEU A 59 20.47 -4.69 13.04
CA LEU A 59 19.49 -3.61 13.06
C LEU A 59 20.09 -2.26 12.64
N GLU A 60 21.36 -2.02 12.93
CA GLU A 60 22.10 -0.82 12.52
C GLU A 60 22.09 -0.63 11.00
N ARG A 61 22.20 -1.71 10.23
CA ARG A 61 22.14 -1.69 8.76
C ARG A 61 20.78 -1.22 8.21
N PHE A 62 19.72 -1.25 9.02
CA PHE A 62 18.36 -0.84 8.65
C PHE A 62 17.95 0.51 9.22
N ILE A 63 18.87 1.22 9.89
CA ILE A 63 18.68 2.60 10.33
C ILE A 63 19.63 3.53 9.60
N THR A 64 19.25 4.79 9.50
CA THR A 64 20.15 5.85 9.04
C THR A 64 21.02 6.32 10.21
N ASN A 65 22.11 7.02 9.91
CA ASN A 65 22.97 7.67 10.91
C ASN A 65 22.19 8.59 11.87
N ARG A 66 21.06 9.16 11.40
CA ARG A 66 20.17 10.01 12.20
C ARG A 66 19.12 9.24 13.02
N GLY A 67 19.23 7.91 13.09
CA GLY A 67 18.26 7.07 13.79
C GLY A 67 16.88 6.99 13.12
N LYS A 68 16.75 7.20 11.79
CA LYS A 68 15.49 6.93 11.07
C LYS A 68 15.49 5.50 10.53
N ILE A 69 14.36 4.80 10.60
CA ILE A 69 14.25 3.45 10.00
C ILE A 69 14.20 3.60 8.49
N ILE A 70 15.08 2.89 7.78
CA ILE A 70 15.15 2.95 6.31
C ILE A 70 13.89 2.29 5.72
N PRO A 71 13.17 2.95 4.79
CA PRO A 71 11.97 2.41 4.20
C PRO A 71 12.29 1.22 3.29
N ARG A 72 11.33 0.28 3.23
CA ARG A 72 11.38 -0.96 2.42
C ARG A 72 11.87 -0.75 0.97
N ARG A 73 11.49 0.35 0.33
CA ARG A 73 11.85 0.65 -1.07
C ARG A 73 13.36 0.73 -1.31
N ILE A 74 14.11 1.15 -0.30
CA ILE A 74 15.57 1.29 -0.37
C ILE A 74 16.21 -0.07 -0.03
N THR A 75 15.81 -0.67 1.09
CA THR A 75 16.39 -1.92 1.61
C THR A 75 15.99 -3.16 0.82
N GLY A 76 14.89 -3.14 0.06
CA GLY A 76 14.41 -4.27 -0.71
C GLY A 76 13.81 -5.41 0.14
N THR A 77 13.54 -5.17 1.43
CA THR A 77 12.96 -6.18 2.33
C THR A 77 11.51 -6.51 1.96
N SER A 78 10.98 -7.66 2.36
CA SER A 78 9.54 -7.96 2.22
C SER A 78 8.72 -7.17 3.23
N ALA A 79 7.45 -6.91 2.93
CA ALA A 79 6.54 -6.21 3.85
C ALA A 79 6.34 -6.97 5.18
N ARG A 80 6.46 -8.30 5.18
CA ARG A 80 6.44 -9.11 6.41
C ARG A 80 7.66 -8.81 7.28
N TYR A 81 8.87 -8.97 6.73
CA TYR A 81 10.12 -8.72 7.47
C TYR A 81 10.29 -7.25 7.88
N GLN A 82 9.86 -6.30 7.06
CA GLN A 82 9.92 -4.88 7.42
C GLN A 82 9.11 -4.57 8.69
N ARG A 83 7.93 -5.19 8.86
CA ARG A 83 7.12 -5.02 10.07
C ARG A 83 7.80 -5.60 11.30
N VAL A 84 8.42 -6.78 11.16
CA VAL A 84 9.19 -7.44 12.22
C VAL A 84 10.40 -6.58 12.61
N LEU A 85 11.19 -6.14 11.63
CA LEU A 85 12.32 -5.21 11.84
C LEU A 85 11.87 -3.95 12.56
N ALA A 86 10.80 -3.30 12.11
CA ALA A 86 10.31 -2.08 12.74
C ALA A 86 9.83 -2.31 14.19
N ARG A 87 9.34 -3.51 14.52
CA ARG A 87 8.99 -3.86 15.90
C ARG A 87 10.24 -4.05 16.76
N GLU A 88 11.22 -4.81 16.30
CA GLU A 88 12.44 -5.05 17.06
C GLU A 88 13.31 -3.80 17.18
N ILE A 89 13.39 -2.95 16.15
CA ILE A 89 14.08 -1.64 16.23
C ILE A 89 13.40 -0.73 17.26
N ARG A 90 12.07 -0.70 17.31
CA ARG A 90 11.35 0.08 18.33
C ARG A 90 11.66 -0.44 19.74
N LYS A 91 11.68 -1.76 19.92
CA LYS A 91 12.05 -2.39 21.20
C LYS A 91 13.50 -2.07 21.60
N ALA A 92 14.45 -2.17 20.66
CA ALA A 92 15.85 -1.81 20.89
C ALA A 92 16.01 -0.35 21.30
N ARG A 93 15.24 0.56 20.71
CA ARG A 93 15.20 1.98 21.09
C ARG A 93 14.63 2.22 22.48
N SER A 94 13.58 1.49 22.86
CA SER A 94 13.01 1.60 24.21
C SER A 94 14.00 1.21 25.31
N ILE A 95 14.93 0.29 25.01
CA ILE A 95 15.97 -0.17 25.94
C ILE A 95 17.25 0.69 25.84
N GLY A 96 17.35 1.57 24.83
CA GLY A 96 18.52 2.44 24.63
C GLY A 96 19.67 1.83 23.82
N LEU A 97 19.45 0.70 23.13
CA LEU A 97 20.49 0.05 22.31
C LEU A 97 20.72 0.72 20.94
N LEU A 98 19.74 1.48 20.45
CA LEU A 98 19.81 2.17 19.16
C LEU A 98 19.42 3.64 19.30
N PRO A 99 20.03 4.54 18.50
CA PRO A 99 19.72 5.95 18.54
C PRO A 99 18.27 6.24 18.11
N TYR A 100 17.66 7.20 18.79
CA TYR A 100 16.36 7.74 18.42
C TYR A 100 16.52 8.84 17.36
N LYS A 101 15.43 9.11 16.62
CA LYS A 101 15.39 10.21 15.66
C LYS A 101 15.56 11.53 16.41
N VAL A 102 16.63 12.26 16.12
CA VAL A 102 16.74 13.69 16.48
C VAL A 102 15.92 14.46 15.45
N ASN A 103 14.95 15.25 15.92
CA ASN A 103 14.07 16.04 15.06
C ASN A 103 14.80 17.22 14.44
#